data_AF-A0A8J7U9N2-F1
#
_entry.id   AF-A0A8J7U9N2-F1
#
_cell.length_a   1.000
_cell.length_b   1.000
_cell.length_c   1.000
_cell.angle_alpha   90.00
_cell.angle_beta   90.00
_cell.angle_gamma   90.00
#
_symmetry.space_group_name_H-M   'P 1'
#
loop_
_entity.id
_entity.type
_entity.pdbx_description
1 polymer ?
#
loop_
_entity_poly.entity_id
_entity_poly.type
_entity_poly.pdbx_seq_one_letter_code
_entity_poly.pdbx_strand_id
1 'polypeptide(L)'
;MFQRSLLSDSDVGPLAEGVFSVLEKVGVLCQNREILKSLDAKGARVDYAQGTCKFPRKMQEEYYEKMREGGRENGRSSRKFVAPSLPQLETQVAQL
;
A
#
# COMPACT_ATOMS: atom_id res chain seq x y z
N MET A 1 -10.85 -18.78 19.48
CA MET A 1 -10.73 -17.37 19.88
C MET A 1 -9.49 -16.76 19.22
N PHE A 2 -9.51 -16.63 17.89
CA PHE A 2 -8.38 -16.04 17.13
C PHE A 2 -8.95 -14.99 16.19
N GLN A 3 -8.79 -13.73 16.56
CA GLN A 3 -9.09 -12.59 15.70
C GLN A 3 -8.05 -12.58 14.57
N ARG A 4 -8.51 -12.79 13.33
CA ARG A 4 -7.64 -12.95 12.14
C ARG A 4 -7.23 -11.62 11.51
N SER A 5 -7.92 -10.53 11.83
CA SER A 5 -7.64 -9.18 11.34
C SER A 5 -7.87 -8.16 12.45
N LEU A 6 -6.99 -7.14 12.50
CA LEU A 6 -7.13 -6.01 13.42
C LEU A 6 -8.26 -5.07 12.97
N LEU A 7 -8.46 -4.96 11.66
CA LEU A 7 -9.47 -4.10 11.03
C LEU A 7 -10.54 -4.94 10.34
N SER A 8 -11.76 -4.44 10.36
CA SER A 8 -12.89 -4.89 9.57
C SER A 8 -13.05 -4.04 8.30
N ASP A 9 -13.84 -4.51 7.33
CA ASP A 9 -14.13 -3.75 6.11
C ASP A 9 -14.75 -2.36 6.39
N SER A 10 -15.53 -2.24 7.47
CA SER A 10 -16.10 -0.95 7.88
C SER A 10 -15.05 0.03 8.40
N ASP A 11 -13.92 -0.44 8.91
CA ASP A 11 -12.84 0.41 9.43
C ASP A 11 -11.96 0.99 8.30
N VAL A 12 -11.96 0.36 7.12
CA VAL A 12 -11.12 0.77 5.98
C VAL A 12 -11.59 2.10 5.38
N GLY A 13 -12.90 2.37 5.36
CA GLY A 13 -13.46 3.62 4.82
C GLY A 13 -12.95 4.87 5.56
N PRO A 14 -13.11 4.94 6.90
CA PRO A 14 -12.57 6.05 7.68
C PRO A 14 -11.05 6.22 7.56
N LEU A 15 -10.30 5.12 7.42
CA LEU A 15 -8.86 5.19 7.19
C LEU A 15 -8.53 5.81 5.83
N ALA A 16 -9.25 5.40 4.78
CA ALA A 16 -9.10 5.97 3.44
C ALA A 16 -9.38 7.48 3.46
N GLU A 17 -10.41 7.92 4.17
CA GLU A 17 -10.71 9.35 4.33
C GLU A 17 -9.55 10.15 4.94
N GLY A 18 -8.94 9.63 6.00
CA GLY A 18 -7.76 10.25 6.62
C GLY A 18 -6.60 10.36 5.63
N VAL A 19 -6.31 9.28 4.90
CA VAL A 19 -5.26 9.24 3.88
C VAL A 19 -5.55 10.25 2.76
N PHE A 20 -6.80 10.32 2.28
CA PHE A 20 -7.18 11.24 1.23
C PHE A 20 -6.94 12.70 1.62
N SER A 21 -7.30 13.06 2.85
CA SER A 21 -7.08 14.41 3.38
C SER A 21 -5.60 14.79 3.43
N VAL A 22 -4.73 13.85 3.84
CA VAL A 22 -3.28 14.09 3.89
C VAL A 22 -2.70 14.24 2.49
N LEU A 23 -3.01 13.32 1.58
CA LEU A 23 -2.48 13.34 0.21
C LEU A 23 -2.99 14.53 -0.62
N GLU A 24 -4.18 15.05 -0.30
CA GLU A 24 -4.72 16.25 -0.95
C GLU A 24 -4.11 17.55 -0.39
N LYS A 25 -3.98 17.67 0.93
CA LYS A 25 -3.52 18.91 1.58
C LYS A 25 -2.00 19.01 1.64
N VAL A 26 -1.35 17.92 2.03
CA VAL A 26 0.10 17.85 2.23
C VAL A 26 0.77 17.29 0.98
N GLY A 27 0.28 16.17 0.46
CA GLY A 27 0.90 15.47 -0.67
C GLY A 27 2.09 14.61 -0.25
N VAL A 28 3.01 14.38 -1.19
CA VAL A 28 4.22 13.58 -0.98
C VAL A 28 5.46 14.28 -1.55
N LEU A 29 6.61 14.01 -0.96
CA LEU A 29 7.92 14.34 -1.50
C LEU A 29 8.38 13.21 -2.42
N CYS A 30 8.67 13.51 -3.67
CA CYS A 30 9.17 12.57 -4.65
C CYS A 30 10.30 13.22 -5.47
N GLN A 31 11.55 12.84 -5.19
CA GLN A 31 12.71 13.38 -5.89
C GLN A 31 12.94 12.74 -7.26
N ASN A 32 12.18 11.69 -7.60
CA ASN A 32 12.28 11.04 -8.91
C ASN A 32 11.43 11.80 -9.94
N ARG A 33 12.11 12.50 -10.86
CA ARG A 33 11.47 13.34 -11.88
C ARG A 33 10.59 12.55 -12.86
N GLU A 34 10.93 11.30 -13.16
CA GLU A 34 10.13 10.46 -14.06
C GLU A 34 8.83 10.00 -13.40
N ILE A 35 8.88 9.71 -12.09
CA ILE A 35 7.67 9.43 -11.31
C ILE A 35 6.78 10.68 -11.26
N LEU A 36 7.36 11.85 -10.98
CA LEU A 36 6.62 13.11 -10.95
C LEU A 36 5.91 13.40 -12.28
N LYS A 37 6.62 13.27 -13.42
CA LYS A 37 6.00 13.40 -14.76
C LYS A 37 4.85 12.43 -14.96
N SER A 38 5.02 11.19 -14.54
CA SER A 38 3.98 10.15 -14.66
C SER A 38 2.76 10.45 -13.80
N LEU A 39 2.97 11.04 -12.62
CA LEU A 39 1.89 11.45 -11.72
C LEU A 39 1.15 12.69 -12.24
N ASP A 40 1.87 13.66 -12.77
CA ASP A 40 1.32 14.85 -13.43
C ASP A 40 0.42 14.45 -14.62
N ALA A 41 0.92 13.55 -15.47
CA ALA A 41 0.16 12.99 -16.60
C ALA A 41 -1.11 12.24 -16.16
N LYS A 42 -1.17 11.76 -14.92
CA LYS A 42 -2.34 11.11 -14.31
C LYS A 42 -3.25 12.07 -13.53
N GLY A 43 -2.94 13.37 -13.52
CA GLY A 43 -3.75 14.40 -12.90
C GLY A 43 -3.36 14.77 -11.47
N ALA A 44 -2.20 14.33 -10.97
CA ALA A 44 -1.64 14.85 -9.73
C ALA A 44 -1.17 16.31 -9.93
N ARG A 45 -1.23 17.13 -8.88
CA ARG A 45 -0.68 18.48 -8.91
C ARG A 45 0.78 18.43 -8.51
N VAL A 46 1.69 18.67 -9.44
CA VAL A 46 3.13 18.53 -9.23
C VAL A 46 3.82 19.89 -9.12
N ASP A 47 4.67 20.03 -8.11
CA ASP A 47 5.69 21.07 -8.02
C ASP A 47 7.06 20.46 -8.30
N TYR A 48 7.54 20.66 -9.53
CA TYR A 48 8.83 20.13 -9.98
C TYR A 48 10.03 20.82 -9.33
N ALA A 49 9.88 22.04 -8.81
CA ALA A 49 10.96 22.78 -8.18
C ALA A 49 11.19 22.26 -6.76
N GLN A 50 10.11 22.01 -6.02
CA GLN A 50 10.16 21.44 -4.66
C GLN A 50 10.21 19.91 -4.66
N GLY A 51 9.98 19.26 -5.81
CA GLY A 51 9.92 17.81 -5.91
C GLY A 51 8.75 17.22 -5.13
N THR A 52 7.62 17.92 -5.10
CA THR A 52 6.42 17.49 -4.36
C THR A 52 5.23 17.29 -5.27
N CYS A 53 4.29 16.44 -4.87
CA CYS A 53 3.00 16.33 -5.56
C CYS A 53 1.84 16.10 -4.61
N LYS A 54 0.68 16.64 -4.97
CA LYS A 54 -0.60 16.49 -4.24
C LYS A 54 -1.60 15.76 -5.12
N PHE A 55 -2.47 14.99 -4.49
CA PHE A 55 -3.42 14.13 -5.18
C PHE A 55 -4.83 14.70 -5.02
N PRO A 56 -5.50 15.16 -6.10
CA PRO A 56 -6.87 15.64 -6.00
C PRO A 56 -7.82 14.55 -5.51
N ARG A 57 -8.84 14.93 -4.74
CA ARG A 57 -9.79 13.99 -4.13
C ARG A 57 -10.34 12.94 -5.09
N LYS A 58 -10.85 13.37 -6.24
CA LYS A 58 -11.46 12.50 -7.26
C LYS A 58 -10.51 11.40 -7.75
N MET A 59 -9.23 11.73 -7.97
CA MET A 59 -8.19 10.78 -8.39
C MET A 59 -8.01 9.66 -7.35
N GLN A 60 -8.10 10.00 -6.08
CA GLN A 60 -7.90 9.07 -4.98
C GLN A 60 -9.10 8.16 -4.75
N GLU A 61 -10.32 8.69 -4.87
CA GLU A 61 -11.56 7.90 -4.80
C GLU A 61 -11.63 6.87 -5.94
N GLU A 62 -11.33 7.28 -7.17
CA GLU A 62 -11.27 6.36 -8.31
C GLU A 62 -10.23 5.25 -8.13
N TYR A 63 -9.09 5.55 -7.50
CA TYR A 63 -8.07 4.56 -7.18
C TYR A 63 -8.53 3.60 -6.07
N TYR A 64 -9.17 4.13 -5.03
CA TYR A 64 -9.67 3.35 -3.91
C TYR A 64 -10.73 2.34 -4.31
N GLU A 65 -11.70 2.74 -5.15
CA GLU A 65 -12.72 1.81 -5.64
C GLU A 65 -12.11 0.66 -6.44
N LYS A 66 -11.14 0.93 -7.34
CA LYS A 66 -10.41 -0.12 -8.07
C LYS A 66 -9.64 -1.06 -7.14
N MET A 67 -9.02 -0.52 -6.09
CA MET A 67 -8.31 -1.32 -5.10
C MET A 67 -9.28 -2.22 -4.31
N ARG A 68 -10.46 -1.70 -3.96
CA ARG A 68 -11.50 -2.44 -3.24
C ARG A 68 -12.07 -3.58 -4.07
N GLU A 69 -12.23 -3.38 -5.37
CA GLU A 69 -12.62 -4.44 -6.31
C GLU A 69 -11.56 -5.55 -6.38
N GLY A 70 -10.28 -5.20 -6.57
CA GLY A 70 -9.18 -6.18 -6.64
C GLY A 70 -8.90 -6.93 -5.33
N GLY A 71 -9.16 -6.30 -4.18
CA GLY A 71 -9.02 -6.93 -2.86
C GLY A 71 -10.03 -8.06 -2.61
N ARG A 72 -11.23 -7.97 -3.19
CA ARG A 72 -12.28 -9.00 -3.05
C ARG A 72 -11.92 -10.30 -3.78
N GLU A 73 -11.18 -10.22 -4.88
CA GLU A 73 -10.76 -11.41 -5.64
C GLU A 73 -9.62 -12.20 -4.95
N ASN A 74 -8.72 -11.50 -4.26
CA ASN A 74 -7.59 -12.11 -3.54
C ASN A 74 -7.94 -12.69 -2.16
N GLY A 75 -9.17 -12.48 -1.67
CA GLY A 75 -9.64 -12.91 -0.35
C GLY A 75 -9.76 -14.43 -0.11
N ARG A 76 -9.32 -15.29 -1.05
CA ARG A 76 -9.42 -16.76 -0.96
C ARG A 76 -8.13 -17.50 -0.60
N SER A 77 -7.03 -16.83 -0.26
CA SER A 77 -5.87 -17.55 0.29
C SER A 77 -5.98 -17.71 1.80
N SER A 78 -6.63 -18.81 2.20
CA SER A 78 -6.85 -19.26 3.57
C SER A 78 -5.59 -19.80 4.27
N ARG A 79 -4.38 -19.37 3.89
CA ARG A 79 -3.17 -19.81 4.59
C ARG A 79 -3.12 -19.12 5.95
N LYS A 80 -3.42 -19.89 7.01
CA LYS A 80 -3.14 -19.52 8.39
C LYS A 80 -1.69 -19.02 8.44
N PHE A 81 -1.46 -17.90 9.13
CA PHE A 81 -0.11 -17.53 9.51
C PHE A 81 0.46 -18.67 10.37
N VAL A 82 1.48 -19.36 9.86
CA VAL A 82 2.19 -20.43 10.56
C VAL A 82 3.59 -19.92 10.80
N ALA A 83 4.05 -19.97 12.05
CA ALA A 83 5.43 -19.64 12.38
C ALA A 83 6.36 -20.57 11.58
N PRO A 84 7.45 -20.05 10.99
CA PRO A 84 8.44 -20.91 10.36
C PRO A 84 8.96 -21.93 11.38
N SER A 85 9.12 -23.19 10.95
CA SER A 85 9.75 -24.22 11.78
C SER A 85 11.17 -23.78 12.16
N LEU A 86 11.66 -24.21 13.32
CA LEU A 86 13.05 -24.00 13.73
C LEU A 86 14.00 -24.39 12.58
N PRO A 87 15.05 -23.60 12.30
CA PRO A 87 16.06 -24.00 11.33
C PRO A 87 16.61 -25.37 11.73
N GLN A 88 16.57 -26.34 10.82
CA GLN A 88 17.33 -27.56 11.00
C GLN A 88 18.81 -27.18 10.84
N LEU A 89 19.55 -27.24 11.95
CA LEU A 89 21.01 -27.17 11.95
C LEU A 89 21.52 -28.45 11.29
N GLU A 90 21.69 -28.43 9.97
CA GLU A 90 22.42 -29.49 9.27
C GLU A 90 23.91 -29.27 9.50
N THR A 91 24.49 -30.01 10.43
CA THR A 91 25.95 -30.09 10.59
C THR A 91 26.51 -30.97 9.48
N GLN A 92 26.75 -30.40 8.30
CA GLN A 92 27.57 -31.07 7.29
C GLN A 92 29.03 -31.03 7.75
N VAL A 93 29.57 -32.20 8.14
CA VAL A 93 31.00 -32.38 8.37
C VAL A 93 31.62 -32.73 7.01
N ALA A 94 32.40 -31.81 6.44
CA ALA A 94 33.28 -32.14 5.33
C ALA A 94 34.42 -33.01 5.88
N GLN A 95 34.50 -34.28 5.48
CA GLN A 95 35.69 -35.10 5.71
C GLN A 95 36.75 -34.73 4.67
N LEU A 96 37.95 -34.41 5.15
CA LEU A 96 39.17 -34.18 4.36
C LEU A 96 39.66 -35.46 3.67
#